data_AF-A0A2S2PQL0-F1
#
_entry.id   AF-A0A2S2PQL0-F1
#
_cell.length_a   1.000
_cell.length_b   1.000
_cell.length_c   1.000
_cell.angle_alpha   90.00
_cell.angle_beta   90.00
_cell.angle_gamma   90.00
#
_symmetry.space_group_name_H-M   'P 1'
#
loop_
_entity.id
_entity.type
_entity.pdbx_description
1 polymer ?
#
loop_
_entity_poly.entity_id
_entity_poly.type
_entity_poly.pdbx_seq_one_letter_code
_entity_poly.pdbx_strand_id
1 'polypeptide(L)'
;MPGNKCQYFNCFKTTTKFPNLSMFRIPKDERHQTWIINSGNVNLLSLDKTQLYNRYICQEHFSPDSFMNTSNKNLKPTAIPYKHNSEQAGPSTSSGKRCLLL
;
A
#
# COMPACT_ATOMS: atom_id res chain seq x y z
N MET A 1 17.77 -11.48 -4.47
CA MET A 1 16.31 -11.68 -4.70
C MET A 1 15.63 -10.31 -4.69
N PRO A 2 14.87 -9.93 -5.73
CA PRO A 2 14.12 -8.68 -5.69
C PRO A 2 13.06 -8.78 -4.59
N GLY A 3 13.11 -7.90 -3.59
CA GLY A 3 12.12 -7.85 -2.52
C GLY A 3 10.72 -7.52 -3.03
N ASN A 4 9.70 -7.85 -2.23
CA ASN A 4 8.30 -7.59 -2.58
C ASN A 4 8.10 -6.08 -2.84
N LYS A 5 7.50 -5.74 -3.99
CA LYS A 5 7.22 -4.36 -4.42
C LYS A 5 5.75 -4.00 -4.14
N CYS A 6 5.52 -2.82 -3.60
CA CYS A 6 4.18 -2.24 -3.45
C CYS A 6 3.50 -2.09 -4.82
N GLN A 7 2.25 -2.53 -4.91
CA GLN A 7 1.43 -2.49 -6.12
C GLN A 7 0.47 -1.32 -6.17
N TYR A 8 0.53 -0.40 -5.21
CA TYR A 8 -0.21 0.86 -5.31
C TYR A 8 0.33 1.70 -6.47
N PHE A 9 -0.54 2.35 -7.22
CA PHE A 9 -0.16 3.14 -8.39
C PHE A 9 0.89 4.18 -8.02
N ASN A 10 1.95 4.27 -8.83
CA ASN A 10 3.09 5.17 -8.61
C ASN A 10 3.83 4.98 -7.27
N CYS A 11 3.71 3.83 -6.61
CA CYS A 11 4.49 3.50 -5.41
C CYS A 11 5.72 2.65 -5.76
N PHE A 12 6.91 3.14 -5.40
CA PHE A 12 8.19 2.49 -5.71
C PHE A 12 8.82 1.77 -4.50
N LYS A 13 8.10 1.66 -3.38
CA LYS A 13 8.61 1.05 -2.15
C LYS A 13 8.72 -0.46 -2.29
N THR A 14 9.85 -0.99 -1.85
CA THR A 14 10.16 -2.42 -1.83
C THR A 14 10.69 -2.83 -0.46
N THR A 15 10.53 -4.10 -0.07
CA THR A 15 11.07 -4.60 1.21
C THR A 15 12.59 -4.46 1.31
N THR A 16 13.30 -4.55 0.18
CA THR A 16 14.76 -4.37 0.15
C THR A 16 15.18 -2.93 0.43
N LYS A 17 14.48 -1.94 -0.13
CA LYS A 17 14.82 -0.52 0.07
C LYS A 17 14.22 0.06 1.36
N PHE A 18 13.15 -0.54 1.88
CA PHE A 18 12.40 -0.08 3.05
C PHE A 18 12.13 -1.24 4.01
N PRO A 19 13.15 -1.76 4.71
CA PRO A 19 13.02 -2.95 5.56
C PRO A 19 12.11 -2.75 6.78
N ASN A 20 11.95 -1.50 7.25
CA ASN A 20 11.10 -1.16 8.39
C ASN A 20 9.63 -0.91 7.99
N LEU A 21 9.32 -0.96 6.69
CA LEU A 21 7.98 -0.70 6.17
C LEU A 21 7.20 -2.01 6.05
N SER A 22 6.06 -2.10 6.74
CA SER A 22 5.19 -3.27 6.64
C SER A 22 4.55 -3.35 5.25
N MET A 23 4.53 -4.56 4.70
CA MET A 23 3.92 -4.88 3.40
C MET A 23 2.79 -5.89 3.63
N PHE A 24 1.60 -5.57 3.12
CA PHE A 24 0.40 -6.39 3.31
C PHE A 24 -0.02 -7.04 2.01
N ARG A 25 -0.26 -8.34 2.05
CA ARG A 25 -0.80 -9.07 0.90
C ARG A 25 -2.21 -8.61 0.60
N ILE A 26 -2.58 -8.57 -0.68
CA ILE A 26 -3.98 -8.40 -1.08
C ILE A 26 -4.78 -9.56 -0.47
N PRO A 27 -5.90 -9.29 0.24
CA PRO A 27 -6.67 -10.33 0.90
C PRO A 27 -7.33 -11.27 -0.12
N LYS A 28 -7.76 -12.45 0.33
CA LYS A 28 -8.60 -13.37 -0.45
C LYS A 28 -10.10 -13.18 -0.21
N ASP A 29 -10.43 -12.38 0.80
CA ASP A 29 -11.81 -12.05 1.20
C ASP A 29 -12.41 -10.96 0.30
N GLU A 30 -13.64 -10.56 0.59
CA GLU A 30 -14.44 -9.61 -0.20
C GLU A 30 -13.76 -8.24 -0.41
N ARG A 31 -12.81 -7.86 0.44
CA ARG A 31 -12.09 -6.57 0.34
C ARG A 31 -11.08 -6.54 -0.79
N HIS A 32 -10.71 -7.68 -1.38
CA HIS A 32 -9.69 -7.74 -2.43
C HIS A 32 -10.02 -6.81 -3.60
N GLN A 33 -11.30 -6.74 -3.99
CA GLN A 33 -11.75 -5.87 -5.06
C GLN A 33 -11.61 -4.40 -4.69
N THR A 34 -11.98 -4.02 -3.46
CA THR A 34 -11.78 -2.65 -2.95
C THR A 34 -10.31 -2.28 -2.89
N TRP A 35 -9.43 -3.19 -2.48
CA TRP A 35 -7.98 -2.96 -2.49
C TRP A 35 -7.45 -2.69 -3.90
N ILE A 36 -7.90 -3.46 -4.89
CA ILE A 36 -7.50 -3.28 -6.30
C ILE A 36 -7.99 -1.92 -6.82
N ILE A 37 -9.28 -1.61 -6.64
CA ILE A 37 -9.87 -0.34 -7.08
C ILE A 37 -9.16 0.84 -6.43
N ASN A 38 -9.00 0.82 -5.10
CA ASN A 38 -8.39 1.90 -4.36
C ASN A 38 -6.89 2.05 -4.67
N SER A 39 -6.20 0.97 -5.05
CA SER A 39 -4.78 1.04 -5.43
C SER A 39 -4.51 1.88 -6.68
N GLY A 40 -5.51 2.08 -7.55
CA GLY A 40 -5.35 2.73 -8.85
C GLY A 40 -4.48 1.97 -9.86
N ASN A 41 -3.99 0.76 -9.53
CA ASN A 41 -3.12 -0.01 -10.42
C ASN A 41 -3.94 -0.94 -11.31
N VAL A 42 -4.25 -0.47 -12.52
CA VAL A 42 -5.05 -1.20 -13.52
C VAL A 42 -4.47 -2.57 -13.91
N ASN A 43 -3.16 -2.78 -13.74
CA ASN A 43 -2.52 -4.06 -14.04
C ASN A 43 -2.94 -5.19 -13.08
N LEU A 44 -3.53 -4.85 -11.93
CA LEU A 44 -4.06 -5.85 -10.99
C LEU A 44 -5.40 -6.42 -11.45
N LEU A 45 -6.15 -5.70 -12.30
CA LEU A 45 -7.48 -6.12 -12.77
C LEU A 45 -7.41 -7.35 -13.70
N SER A 46 -6.26 -7.59 -14.34
CA SER A 46 -6.06 -8.73 -15.24
C SER A 46 -5.55 -10.00 -14.52
N LEU A 47 -5.29 -9.93 -13.21
CA LEU A 47 -4.72 -11.03 -12.45
C LEU A 47 -5.82 -11.87 -11.78
N ASP A 48 -5.61 -13.19 -11.70
CA ASP A 48 -6.47 -14.07 -10.92
C ASP A 48 -6.21 -13.97 -9.39
N LYS A 49 -7.09 -14.57 -8.58
CA LYS A 49 -7.01 -14.52 -7.11
C LYS A 49 -5.70 -15.07 -6.53
N THR A 50 -5.11 -16.09 -7.15
CA THR A 50 -3.85 -16.69 -6.71
C THR A 50 -2.68 -15.76 -7.01
N GLN A 51 -2.68 -15.13 -8.18
CA GLN A 51 -1.69 -14.12 -8.55
C GLN A 51 -1.80 -12.86 -7.67
N LEU A 52 -3.03 -12.40 -7.41
CA LEU A 52 -3.32 -11.26 -6.54
C LEU A 52 -2.85 -11.48 -5.10
N TYR A 53 -3.03 -12.67 -4.53
CA TYR A 53 -2.59 -12.97 -3.17
C TYR A 53 -1.06 -12.84 -2.97
N ASN A 54 -0.28 -12.89 -4.05
CA ASN A 54 1.16 -12.68 -4.05
C ASN A 54 1.56 -11.22 -4.36
N ARG A 55 0.61 -10.29 -4.37
CA ARG A 55 0.80 -8.85 -4.52
C ARG A 55 0.66 -8.14 -3.18
N TYR A 56 1.36 -7.02 -3.04
CA TYR A 56 1.49 -6.33 -1.75
C TYR A 56 1.15 -4.84 -1.86
N ILE A 57 0.61 -4.26 -0.79
CA ILE A 57 0.44 -2.82 -0.58
C ILE A 57 1.15 -2.46 0.73
N CYS A 58 1.93 -1.37 0.75
CA CYS A 58 2.65 -0.95 1.96
C CYS A 58 1.76 -0.20 2.95
N GLN A 59 2.19 -0.12 4.21
CA GLN A 59 1.43 0.49 5.31
C GLN A 59 1.02 1.96 5.09
N GLU A 60 1.74 2.72 4.26
CA GLU A 60 1.46 4.15 4.01
C GLU A 60 0.14 4.39 3.27
N HIS A 61 -0.43 3.34 2.68
CA HIS A 61 -1.70 3.43 1.97
C HIS A 61 -2.91 3.11 2.85
N PHE A 62 -2.74 2.95 4.17
CA PHE A 62 -3.83 2.67 5.11
C PHE A 62 -3.92 3.77 6.17
N SER A 63 -5.14 3.97 6.69
CA SER A 63 -5.33 4.80 7.88
C SER A 63 -4.62 4.19 9.10
N PRO A 64 -4.03 5.00 10.00
CA PRO A 64 -3.57 4.53 11.31
C PRO A 64 -4.64 3.74 12.08
N ASP A 65 -5.93 4.10 11.91
CA ASP A 65 -7.04 3.41 12.54
C ASP A 65 -7.35 2.03 11.92
N SER A 66 -6.79 1.74 10.75
CA SER A 66 -6.90 0.43 10.10
C SER A 66 -5.99 -0.62 10.74
N PHE A 67 -5.08 -0.23 11.62
CA PHE A 67 -4.16 -1.16 12.30
C PHE A 67 -4.70 -1.61 13.65
N MET A 68 -4.38 -2.85 14.04
CA MET A 68 -4.80 -3.39 15.33
C MET A 68 -4.05 -2.78 16.52
N ASN A 69 -2.86 -2.22 16.28
CA ASN A 69 -1.99 -1.61 17.28
C ASN A 69 -1.05 -0.60 16.61
N THR A 70 -0.28 0.12 17.42
CA THR A 70 0.68 1.14 16.97
C THR A 70 1.92 0.58 16.27
N SER A 71 2.14 -0.74 16.29
CA SER A 71 3.29 -1.37 15.61
C SER A 71 3.11 -1.50 14.09
N ASN A 72 1.91 -1.22 13.57
CA ASN A 72 1.57 -1.29 12.15
C ASN A 72 1.97 -2.62 11.49
N LYS A 73 1.89 -3.73 12.25
CA LYS A 73 2.21 -5.09 11.77
C LYS A 73 1.00 -5.87 11.28
N ASN A 74 -0.19 -5.54 11.76
CA ASN A 74 -1.43 -6.22 11.43
C ASN A 74 -2.55 -5.23 11.13
N LEU A 75 -3.28 -5.50 10.05
CA LEU A 75 -4.46 -4.75 9.65
C LEU A 75 -5.73 -5.36 10.29
N LYS A 76 -6.71 -4.51 10.58
CA LYS A 76 -8.05 -4.93 10.97
C LYS A 76 -8.75 -5.68 9.81
N PRO A 77 -9.71 -6.57 10.10
CA PRO A 77 -10.52 -7.24 9.08
C PRO A 77 -11.35 -6.30 8.20
N THR A 78 -11.54 -5.04 8.60
CA THR A 78 -12.25 -4.01 7.81
C THR A 78 -11.33 -3.05 7.08
N ALA A 79 -10.01 -3.21 7.23
CA ALA A 79 -9.03 -2.30 6.64
C ALA A 79 -9.06 -2.34 5.10
N ILE A 80 -9.10 -1.15 4.51
CA ILE A 80 -8.96 -0.91 3.07
C ILE A 80 -7.95 0.22 2.82
N PRO A 81 -7.25 0.23 1.67
CA PRO A 81 -6.35 1.33 1.33
C PRO A 81 -7.12 2.63 1.06
N TYR A 82 -6.45 3.78 1.14
CA TYR A 82 -6.96 5.04 0.63
C TYR A 82 -7.29 4.91 -0.86
N LYS A 83 -8.35 5.58 -1.31
CA LYS A 83 -8.72 5.64 -2.72
C LYS A 83 -7.68 6.48 -3.47
N HIS A 84 -7.06 5.90 -4.49
CA HIS A 84 -6.20 6.64 -5.41
C HIS A 84 -7.02 7.73 -6.11
N ASN A 85 -6.67 8.99 -5.86
CA ASN A 85 -7.30 10.11 -6.56
C ASN A 85 -6.54 10.37 -7.86
N SER A 86 -7.15 10.05 -9.01
CA SER A 86 -6.57 10.31 -10.33
C SER A 86 -6.54 11.80 -10.70
N GLU A 87 -7.16 12.67 -9.90
CA GLU A 87 -7.32 14.10 -10.20
C GLU A 87 -6.27 15.02 -9.56
N GLN A 88 -5.18 14.49 -8.99
CA GLN A 88 -4.08 15.32 -8.51
C GLN A 88 -2.78 15.04 -9.28
N ALA A 89 -2.75 15.50 -10.53
CA ALA A 89 -1.51 15.91 -11.19
C ALA A 89 -1.03 17.25 -10.58
N GLY A 90 -0.56 17.20 -9.33
CA GLY A 90 0.20 18.25 -8.69
C GLY A 90 1.33 17.59 -7.90
N PRO A 91 2.54 18.16 -7.85
CA PRO A 91 3.65 17.56 -7.14
C PRO A 91 3.38 17.60 -5.64
N SER A 92 2.72 16.56 -5.12
CA SER A 92 2.74 16.25 -3.70
C SER A 92 4.12 15.69 -3.40
N THR A 93 5.08 16.60 -3.27
CA THR A 93 6.30 16.38 -2.51
C THR A 93 5.85 15.89 -1.14
N SER A 94 5.88 14.58 -0.93
CA SER A 94 5.79 14.04 0.42
C SER A 94 6.98 14.64 1.16
N SER A 95 6.66 15.61 2.00
CA SER A 95 7.58 16.34 2.85
C SER A 95 8.46 15.32 3.57
N GLY A 96 9.65 15.10 3.04
CA GLY A 96 10.77 14.68 3.86
C GLY A 96 10.90 15.80 4.87
N LYS A 97 10.46 15.55 6.11
CA LYS A 97 10.82 16.39 7.24
C LYS A 97 12.34 16.32 7.35
N ARG A 98 13.00 17.20 6.60
CA ARG A 98 14.39 17.56 6.74
C ARG A 98 14.47 18.22 8.11
N CYS A 99 14.84 17.44 9.10
CA CYS A 99 15.28 17.99 10.37
C CYS A 99 16.59 18.72 10.06
N LEU A 100 16.52 20.05 9.95
CA LEU A 100 17.69 20.92 9.92
C LEU A 100 17.51 21.95 11.05
N LEU A 101 18.42 21.86 12.02
CA LEU A 101 18.93 22.91 12.93
C LEU A 101 17.92 23.70 13.76
N LEU A 102 17.96 23.50 15.08
CA LEU A 102 18.63 24.40 16.02
C LEU A 102 19.34 23.56 17.10
#